data_AF-A0A1I1TKL1-F1
#
_entry.id   AF-A0A1I1TKL1-F1
#
_cell.length_a   1.000
_cell.length_b   1.000
_cell.length_c   1.000
_cell.angle_alpha   90.00
_cell.angle_beta   90.00
_cell.angle_gamma   90.00
#
_symmetry.space_group_name_H-M   'P 1'
#
loop_
_entity.id
_entity.type
_entity.pdbx_description
1 polymer ?
#
loop_
_entity_poly.entity_id
_entity_poly.type
_entity_poly.pdbx_seq_one_letter_code
_entity_poly.pdbx_strand_id
1 'polypeptide(L)'
;MIKMQICWLFILAIPIACVAWTVTHEEVFREPREYFTKRSELGKSLLERKFFYIFTCEYCFSHYITILALVLTGYKLLLDDWRGYLIAGFALVWIANVYMNLFGMIRLGMKKDRTEIKKMEEE
;
A
#
# COMPACT_ATOMS: atom_id res chain seq x y z
N MET A 1 -14.51 -5.91 23.60
CA MET A 1 -14.61 -4.79 22.64
C MET A 1 -13.26 -4.46 21.98
N ILE A 2 -12.22 -4.05 22.72
CA ILE A 2 -10.94 -3.66 22.10
C ILE A 2 -10.22 -4.78 21.32
N LYS A 3 -10.31 -6.03 21.78
CA LYS A 3 -9.76 -7.20 21.06
C LYS A 3 -10.34 -7.32 19.66
N MET A 4 -11.64 -7.07 19.52
CA MET A 4 -12.31 -7.15 18.22
C MET A 4 -11.84 -6.01 17.32
N GLN A 5 -11.71 -4.79 17.85
CA GLN A 5 -11.16 -3.66 17.08
C GLN A 5 -9.75 -3.96 16.58
N ILE A 6 -8.87 -4.50 17.43
CA ILE A 6 -7.51 -4.89 17.04
C ILE A 6 -7.53 -5.99 15.97
N CYS A 7 -8.39 -7.00 16.08
CA CYS A 7 -8.53 -8.01 15.02
C CYS A 7 -8.98 -7.38 13.69
N TRP A 8 -9.95 -6.46 13.73
CA TRP A 8 -10.39 -5.72 12.55
C TRP A 8 -9.28 -4.85 11.95
N LEU A 9 -8.42 -4.23 12.76
CA LEU A 9 -7.26 -3.48 12.29
C LEU A 9 -6.36 -4.34 11.38
N PHE A 10 -5.97 -5.52 11.84
CA PHE A 10 -5.11 -6.41 11.06
C PHE A 10 -5.85 -6.99 9.84
N ILE A 11 -7.11 -7.40 10.00
CA ILE A 11 -7.90 -7.98 8.90
C ILE A 11 -8.15 -6.95 7.79
N LEU A 12 -8.51 -5.71 8.13
CA LEU A 12 -8.75 -4.65 7.15
C LEU A 12 -7.46 -4.16 6.49
N ALA A 13 -6.32 -4.22 7.17
CA ALA A 13 -5.04 -3.86 6.57
C ALA A 13 -4.59 -4.81 5.45
N ILE A 14 -5.04 -6.07 5.44
CA ILE A 14 -4.71 -7.04 4.40
C ILE A 14 -5.22 -6.61 3.01
N PRO A 15 -6.53 -6.36 2.79
CA PRO A 15 -7.02 -5.92 1.49
C PRO A 15 -6.47 -4.54 1.10
N ILE A 16 -6.22 -3.64 2.07
CA ILE A 16 -5.58 -2.34 1.81
C ILE A 16 -4.18 -2.55 1.22
N ALA A 17 -3.36 -3.40 1.85
CA ALA A 17 -2.02 -3.74 1.38
C ALA A 17 -2.06 -4.44 0.01
N CYS A 18 -2.97 -5.38 -0.18
CA CYS A 18 -3.13 -6.13 -1.43
C CYS A 18 -3.45 -5.18 -2.59
N VAL A 19 -4.49 -4.35 -2.45
CA VAL A 19 -4.89 -3.41 -3.50
C VAL A 19 -3.79 -2.39 -3.78
N ALA A 20 -3.16 -1.86 -2.73
CA ALA A 20 -2.08 -0.90 -2.91
C ALA A 20 -0.88 -1.52 -3.62
N TRP A 21 -0.42 -2.69 -3.21
CA TRP A 21 0.66 -3.41 -3.88
C TRP A 21 0.31 -3.76 -5.32
N THR A 22 -0.88 -4.29 -5.60
CA THR A 22 -1.27 -4.66 -6.96
C THR A 22 -1.23 -3.47 -7.91
N VAL A 23 -1.77 -2.32 -7.49
CA VAL A 23 -1.77 -1.12 -8.34
C VAL A 23 -0.36 -0.56 -8.52
N THR A 24 0.51 -0.63 -7.51
CA THR A 24 1.83 -0.01 -7.55
C THR A 24 2.99 -0.93 -7.94
N HIS A 25 2.79 -2.24 -8.01
CA HIS A 25 3.82 -3.22 -8.37
C HIS A 25 3.45 -4.16 -9.51
N GLU A 26 2.18 -4.48 -9.73
CA GLU A 26 1.80 -5.48 -10.75
C GLU A 26 1.93 -4.92 -12.18
N GLU A 27 2.37 -5.76 -13.12
CA GLU A 27 2.64 -5.34 -14.51
C GLU A 27 1.39 -4.92 -15.28
N VAL A 28 0.22 -5.43 -14.90
CA VAL A 28 -1.08 -5.04 -15.48
C VAL A 28 -1.32 -3.53 -15.37
N PHE A 29 -0.79 -2.90 -14.32
CA PHE A 29 -0.92 -1.45 -14.08
C PHE A 29 0.30 -0.66 -14.54
N ARG A 30 1.22 -1.26 -15.31
CA ARG A 30 2.45 -0.61 -15.75
C ARG A 30 2.20 0.61 -16.64
N GLU A 31 1.34 0.50 -17.65
CA GLU A 31 1.01 1.61 -18.55
C GLU A 31 0.41 2.83 -17.81
N PRO A 32 -0.63 2.66 -16.95
CA PRO A 32 -1.11 3.75 -16.10
C PRO A 32 -0.02 4.33 -15.19
N ARG A 33 0.82 3.48 -14.60
CA ARG A 33 1.88 3.90 -13.67
C ARG A 33 2.96 4.70 -14.38
N GLU A 34 3.43 4.26 -15.54
CA GLU A 34 4.40 5.00 -16.35
C GLU A 34 3.83 6.35 -16.79
N TYR A 35 2.54 6.40 -17.14
CA TYR A 35 1.86 7.67 -17.42
C TYR A 35 1.86 8.60 -16.20
N PHE A 36 1.48 8.09 -15.01
CA PHE A 36 1.48 8.88 -13.78
C PHE A 36 2.89 9.31 -13.36
N THR A 37 3.90 8.45 -13.44
CA THR A 37 5.30 8.79 -13.16
C THR A 37 5.77 9.92 -14.07
N LYS A 38 5.58 9.78 -15.39
CA LYS A 38 5.96 10.81 -16.35
C LYS A 38 5.28 12.15 -16.09
N ARG A 39 4.00 12.12 -15.72
CA ARG A 39 3.22 13.32 -15.35
C ARG A 39 3.66 13.91 -14.01
N SER A 40 4.07 13.07 -13.06
CA SER A 40 4.59 13.50 -11.76
C SER A 40 5.93 14.23 -11.88
N GLU A 41 6.76 13.89 -12.88
CA GLU A 41 8.07 14.51 -13.11
C GLU A 41 7.97 15.74 -14.05
N LEU A 42 7.21 15.62 -15.13
CA LEU A 42 7.12 16.62 -16.20
C LEU A 42 5.95 17.62 -16.03
N GLY A 43 5.12 17.45 -14.99
CA GLY A 43 3.97 18.32 -14.72
C GLY A 43 4.36 19.80 -14.62
N LYS A 44 3.50 20.70 -15.08
CA LYS A 44 3.81 22.14 -15.13
C LYS A 44 3.63 22.82 -13.77
N SER A 45 2.84 22.22 -12.88
CA SER A 45 2.54 22.75 -11.54
C SER A 45 2.95 21.77 -10.44
N LEU A 46 3.33 22.28 -9.27
CA LEU A 46 3.70 21.45 -8.11
C LEU A 46 2.53 20.57 -7.63
N LEU A 47 1.29 21.04 -7.77
CA LEU A 47 0.09 20.30 -7.40
C LEU A 47 -0.14 19.09 -8.31
N GLU A 48 0.04 19.27 -9.62
CA GLU A 48 -0.04 18.19 -10.60
C GLU A 48 1.01 17.12 -10.30
N ARG A 49 2.26 17.54 -10.05
CA ARG A 49 3.35 16.62 -9.71
C ARG A 49 3.04 15.77 -8.49
N LYS A 50 2.57 16.41 -7.41
CA LYS A 50 2.27 15.74 -6.14
C LYS A 50 1.04 14.85 -6.21
N PHE A 51 0.02 15.23 -6.98
CA PHE A 51 -1.18 14.42 -7.20
C PHE A 51 -0.85 13.12 -7.93
N PHE A 52 -0.06 13.17 -9.00
CA PHE A 52 0.32 11.96 -9.74
C PHE A 52 1.33 11.09 -8.98
N TYR A 53 2.24 11.70 -8.21
CA TYR A 53 3.19 10.97 -7.35
C TYR A 53 2.51 10.07 -6.31
N ILE A 54 1.32 10.46 -5.85
CA ILE A 54 0.56 9.67 -4.89
C ILE A 54 0.15 8.29 -5.45
N PHE A 55 -0.08 8.19 -6.77
CA PHE A 55 -0.46 6.94 -7.43
C PHE A 55 0.74 6.06 -7.79
N THR A 56 1.96 6.59 -7.66
CA THR A 56 3.19 5.85 -7.93
C THR A 56 3.82 5.25 -6.67
N CYS A 57 3.39 5.69 -5.49
CA CYS A 57 3.89 5.21 -4.20
C CYS A 57 2.84 4.37 -3.46
N GLU A 58 3.21 3.15 -3.08
CA GLU A 58 2.32 2.22 -2.36
C GLU A 58 1.86 2.75 -1.00
N TYR A 59 2.76 3.43 -0.28
CA TYR A 59 2.43 4.07 0.99
C TYR A 59 1.40 5.19 0.80
N CYS A 60 1.60 6.06 -0.19
CA CYS A 60 0.67 7.15 -0.48
C CYS A 60 -0.69 6.61 -0.92
N PHE A 61 -0.71 5.66 -1.84
CA PHE A 61 -1.95 5.07 -2.34
C PHE A 61 -2.73 4.33 -1.25
N SER A 62 -2.04 3.68 -0.30
CA SER A 62 -2.69 3.02 0.83
C SER A 62 -3.56 3.96 1.69
N HIS A 63 -3.28 5.27 1.71
CA HIS A 63 -4.13 6.24 2.43
C HIS A 63 -5.51 6.36 1.78
N TYR A 64 -5.58 6.35 0.46
CA TYR A 64 -6.85 6.46 -0.27
C TYR A 64 -7.69 5.21 -0.06
N ILE A 65 -7.07 4.04 -0.15
CA ILE A 65 -7.75 2.77 0.10
C ILE A 65 -8.17 2.66 1.57
N THR A 66 -7.38 3.18 2.51
CA THR A 66 -7.76 3.24 3.92
C THR A 66 -8.96 4.15 4.16
N ILE A 67 -8.98 5.35 3.57
CA ILE A 67 -10.12 6.27 3.68
C ILE A 67 -11.38 5.59 3.13
N LEU A 68 -11.29 4.94 1.97
CA LEU A 68 -12.39 4.17 1.40
C LEU A 68 -12.86 3.06 2.35
N ALA A 69 -11.93 2.29 2.92
CA ALA A 69 -12.26 1.22 3.87
C ALA A 69 -12.95 1.76 5.13
N LEU A 70 -12.49 2.89 5.69
CA LEU A 70 -13.11 3.53 6.85
C LEU A 70 -14.52 4.03 6.55
N VAL A 71 -14.75 4.62 5.38
CA VAL A 71 -16.08 5.10 4.95
C VAL A 71 -17.04 3.92 4.75
N LEU A 72 -16.57 2.82 4.15
CA LEU A 72 -17.40 1.63 3.88
C LEU A 72 -17.72 0.84 5.15
N THR A 73 -16.75 0.69 6.06
CA THR A 73 -16.90 -0.16 7.26
C THR A 73 -17.37 0.59 8.49
N GLY A 74 -17.25 1.92 8.50
CA GLY A 74 -17.48 2.73 9.70
C GLY A 74 -16.50 2.42 10.84
N TYR A 75 -15.39 1.73 10.56
CA TYR A 75 -14.45 1.26 11.57
C TYR A 75 -13.80 2.42 12.35
N LYS A 76 -13.80 2.32 13.69
CA LYS A 76 -13.15 3.24 14.61
C LYS A 76 -12.25 2.47 15.55
N LEU A 77 -11.15 3.09 15.98
CA LEU A 77 -10.17 2.47 16.86
C LEU A 77 -10.02 3.29 18.14
N LEU A 78 -10.07 2.61 19.29
CA LEU A 78 -9.97 3.13 20.67
C LEU A 78 -11.07 4.10 21.13
N LEU A 79 -11.52 5.01 20.26
CA LEU A 79 -12.49 6.05 20.56
C LEU A 79 -13.72 5.91 19.65
N ASP A 80 -14.90 6.14 20.21
CA ASP A 80 -16.17 5.98 19.48
C ASP A 80 -16.59 7.24 18.70
N ASP A 81 -15.87 8.35 18.84
CA ASP A 81 -16.11 9.60 18.13
C ASP A 81 -15.21 9.75 16.89
N TRP A 82 -15.25 10.91 16.24
CA TRP A 82 -14.52 11.16 14.99
C TRP A 82 -13.00 10.97 15.13
N ARG A 83 -12.47 11.16 16.34
CA ARG A 83 -11.04 10.92 16.66
C ARG A 83 -10.65 9.47 16.45
N GLY A 84 -11.58 8.52 16.67
CA GLY A 84 -11.37 7.10 16.42
C GLY A 84 -11.09 6.78 14.95
N TYR A 85 -11.63 7.57 14.00
CA TYR A 85 -11.31 7.42 12.57
C TYR A 85 -9.88 7.86 12.26
N LEU A 86 -9.39 8.92 12.90
CA LEU A 86 -8.00 9.36 12.70
C LEU A 86 -7.01 8.30 13.20
N ILE A 87 -7.24 7.78 14.41
CA ILE A 87 -6.40 6.73 14.99
C ILE A 87 -6.46 5.47 14.11
N ALA A 88 -7.67 5.05 13.70
CA ALA A 88 -7.85 3.91 12.82
C ALA A 88 -7.15 4.10 11.47
N GLY A 89 -7.23 5.29 10.87
CA GLY A 89 -6.63 5.59 9.58
C GLY A 89 -5.10 5.46 9.61
N PHE A 90 -4.44 6.12 10.55
CA PHE A 90 -2.98 6.01 10.66
C PHE A 90 -2.53 4.59 11.02
N ALA A 91 -3.26 3.91 11.91
CA ALA A 91 -2.94 2.52 12.26
C ALA A 91 -3.10 1.57 11.06
N LEU A 92 -4.19 1.69 10.29
CA LEU A 92 -4.44 0.85 9.11
C LEU A 92 -3.38 1.06 8.04
N VAL A 93 -3.05 2.31 7.72
CA VAL A 93 -1.98 2.65 6.76
C VAL A 93 -0.65 2.04 7.22
N TRP A 94 -0.32 2.15 8.50
CA TRP A 94 0.93 1.61 9.03
C TRP A 94 1.00 0.08 8.90
N ILE A 95 -0.05 -0.63 9.35
CA ILE A 95 -0.08 -2.10 9.26
C ILE A 95 -0.09 -2.56 7.79
N ALA A 96 -0.83 -1.88 6.92
CA ALA A 96 -0.82 -2.18 5.49
C ALA A 96 0.59 -2.00 4.90
N ASN A 97 1.30 -0.94 5.29
CA ASN A 97 2.68 -0.71 4.86
C ASN A 97 3.64 -1.79 5.38
N VAL A 98 3.47 -2.26 6.62
CA VAL A 98 4.25 -3.39 7.14
C VAL A 98 4.02 -4.65 6.30
N TYR A 99 2.77 -4.94 5.93
CA TYR A 99 2.45 -6.08 5.06
C TYR A 99 3.07 -5.96 3.66
N MET A 100 3.02 -4.78 3.04
CA MET A 100 3.64 -4.53 1.74
C MET A 100 5.16 -4.72 1.80
N ASN A 101 5.83 -4.14 2.81
CA ASN A 101 7.28 -4.30 2.97
C ASN A 101 7.68 -5.76 3.20
N LEU A 102 6.94 -6.48 4.05
CA LEU A 102 7.18 -7.91 4.28
C LEU A 102 7.04 -8.71 2.98
N PHE A 103 5.98 -8.45 2.21
CA PHE A 103 5.76 -9.11 0.93
C PHE A 103 6.87 -8.78 -0.09
N GLY A 104 7.34 -7.54 -0.12
CA GLY A 104 8.47 -7.11 -0.93
C GLY A 104 9.76 -7.85 -0.57
N MET A 105 10.08 -7.98 0.72
CA MET A 105 11.25 -8.73 1.18
C MET A 105 11.19 -10.20 0.75
N ILE A 106 10.03 -10.84 0.88
CA ILE A 106 9.83 -12.23 0.47
C ILE A 106 10.05 -12.38 -1.04
N ARG A 107 9.47 -11.48 -1.86
CA ARG A 107 9.67 -11.49 -3.32
C ARG A 107 11.12 -11.26 -3.73
N LEU A 108 11.84 -10.40 -3.03
CA LEU A 108 13.26 -10.15 -3.28
C LEU A 108 14.12 -11.38 -2.93
N GLY A 109 13.84 -12.04 -1.81
CA GLY A 109 14.48 -13.30 -1.42
C GLY A 109 14.32 -14.37 -2.50
N MET A 110 13.09 -14.63 -2.94
CA MET A 110 12.82 -15.62 -4.00
C MET A 110 13.54 -15.30 -5.32
N LYS A 111 13.68 -14.02 -5.68
CA LYS A 111 14.44 -13.60 -6.87
C LYS A 111 15.93 -13.85 -6.73
N LYS A 112 16.48 -13.58 -5.53
CA LYS A 112 17.89 -13.83 -5.22
C LYS A 112 18.19 -15.33 -5.34
N ASP A 113 17.39 -16.16 -4.67
CA ASP A 113 17.57 -17.62 -4.68
C ASP A 113 17.52 -18.18 -6.11
N ARG A 114 16.54 -17.72 -6.92
CA ARG A 114 16.44 -18.12 -8.33
C ARG A 114 17.67 -17.70 -9.15
N THR A 115 18.25 -16.54 -8.86
CA THR A 115 19.43 -16.03 -9.58
C THR A 115 20.68 -16.81 -9.19
N GLU A 116 20.82 -17.20 -7.93
CA GLU A 116 21.93 -18.02 -7.44
C GLU A 116 21.89 -19.44 -8.04
N ILE A 117 20.71 -20.07 -8.08
CA ILE A 117 20.54 -21.40 -8.70
C ILE A 117 20.97 -21.38 -10.17
N LYS A 118 20.55 -20.37 -10.95
CA LYS A 118 20.93 -20.26 -12.37
C LYS A 118 22.44 -20.14 -12.58
N LYS A 119 23.13 -19.38 -11.72
CA LYS A 119 24.58 -19.24 -11.81
C LYS A 119 25.31 -20.57 -11.55
N MET A 120 24.78 -21.38 -10.64
CA MET A 120 25.32 -22.71 -10.35
C MET A 120 25.05 -23.72 -11.46
N GLU A 121 24.00 -23.54 -12.28
CA GLU A 121 23.70 -24.39 -13.44
C GLU A 121 24.55 -24.04 -14.67
N GLU A 122 25.09 -22.82 -14.73
CA GLU A 122 25.94 -22.31 -15.82
C GLU A 122 27.45 -22.56 -15.58
N GLU A 123 27.84 -22.99 -14.37
CA GLU A 123 29.19 -23.44 -13.99
C GLU A 123 29.36 -24.97 -14.09
#